data_AF-A0A2E6BY55-F1
#
_entry.id   AF-A0A2E6BY55-F1
#
_cell.length_a   1.000
_cell.length_b   1.000
_cell.length_c   1.000
_cell.angle_alpha   90.00
_cell.angle_beta   90.00
_cell.angle_gamma   90.00
#
_symmetry.space_group_name_H-M   'P 1'
#
loop_
_entity.id
_entity.type
_entity.pdbx_description
1 polymer ?
#
loop_
_entity_poly.entity_id
_entity_poly.type
_entity_poly.pdbx_seq_one_letter_code
_entity_poly.pdbx_strand_id
1 'polypeptide(L)'
;MRGIDLEEKLFLNRFGRRFTTGLIASMSFLLVYTIIGLLDAWPSGVTYEEGVYGWCESFSSGLILEPVNTLTNLAFVVVGLAILDRTDQQKNSDLNGFTKGGVIPVVYASAVIAIGLGSFAMHGTRTYLGSFLDWGGMLIFILFPVLYRLREYIGWSDEIFVRNHILLSIMILAIEFYRNSDDIIGIGEGLRRFGFFTDFVWAECIGLWMIFELRIYLERTSYGSGERVFILSAAPITLALLTFSSSFPWTLVALCATFVIFSILVNEVTPPSIYRPTQKWFVMGTSSFIIGMLIWPFGKADSEFCVPDSIFQIHGLWHILCAFATWCFYLHFVSERTRGSTESE
;
A
#
# COMPACT_ATOMS: atom_id res chain seq x y z
N MET A 1 -34.16 -9.38 22.77
CA MET A 1 -32.84 -8.82 23.17
C MET A 1 -31.82 -9.87 23.64
N ARG A 2 -32.19 -11.01 24.25
CA ARG A 2 -31.22 -12.07 24.63
C ARG A 2 -30.69 -12.97 23.49
N GLY A 3 -31.41 -13.08 22.37
CA GLY A 3 -31.00 -13.94 21.25
C GLY A 3 -29.86 -13.36 20.40
N ILE A 4 -29.86 -12.05 20.19
CA ILE A 4 -28.85 -11.33 19.38
C ILE A 4 -27.47 -11.40 20.05
N ASP A 5 -27.40 -11.22 21.37
CA ASP A 5 -26.14 -11.29 22.14
C ASP A 5 -25.52 -12.70 22.14
N LEU A 6 -26.33 -13.76 22.04
CA LEU A 6 -25.83 -15.13 21.97
C LEU A 6 -25.26 -15.46 20.58
N GLU A 7 -25.93 -15.06 19.51
CA GLU A 7 -25.42 -15.22 18.14
C GLU A 7 -24.18 -14.37 17.88
N GLU A 8 -24.15 -13.13 18.37
CA GLU A 8 -22.97 -12.26 18.30
C GLU A 8 -21.78 -12.88 19.04
N LYS A 9 -22.01 -13.40 20.26
CA LYS A 9 -20.98 -14.13 21.00
C LYS A 9 -20.51 -15.39 20.31
N LEU A 10 -21.42 -16.17 19.70
CA LEU A 10 -21.05 -17.39 18.96
C LEU A 10 -20.28 -17.07 17.68
N PHE A 11 -20.67 -16.01 16.96
CA PHE A 11 -19.97 -15.55 15.77
C PHE A 11 -18.58 -15.04 16.11
N LEU A 12 -18.45 -14.19 17.14
CA LEU A 12 -17.17 -13.71 17.66
C LEU A 12 -16.31 -14.82 18.29
N ASN A 13 -16.91 -15.91 18.76
CA ASN A 13 -16.17 -17.09 19.24
C ASN A 13 -15.60 -17.90 18.08
N ARG A 14 -16.28 -17.90 16.93
CA ARG A 14 -15.84 -18.62 15.72
C ARG A 14 -14.84 -17.80 14.91
N PHE A 15 -15.05 -16.48 14.86
CA PHE A 15 -14.22 -15.53 14.14
C PHE A 15 -13.81 -14.40 15.08
N GLY A 16 -12.53 -14.04 15.10
CA GLY A 16 -12.05 -13.01 16.01
C GLY A 16 -12.70 -11.64 15.81
N ARG A 17 -12.61 -10.79 16.84
CA ARG A 17 -13.24 -9.46 16.84
C ARG A 17 -12.68 -8.54 15.75
N ARG A 18 -11.37 -8.58 15.49
CA ARG A 18 -10.74 -7.73 14.48
C ARG A 18 -11.16 -8.18 13.09
N PHE A 19 -11.14 -9.48 12.82
CA PHE A 19 -11.65 -10.05 11.57
C PHE A 19 -13.10 -9.64 11.32
N THR A 20 -13.96 -9.83 12.32
CA THR A 20 -15.39 -9.49 12.23
C THR A 20 -15.58 -8.01 11.91
N THR A 21 -14.84 -7.13 12.59
CA THR A 21 -14.89 -5.69 12.34
C THR A 21 -14.46 -5.35 10.91
N GLY A 22 -13.35 -5.93 10.44
CA GLY A 22 -12.87 -5.74 9.08
C GLY A 22 -13.88 -6.23 8.03
N LEU A 23 -14.46 -7.40 8.25
CA LEU A 23 -15.47 -7.99 7.35
C LEU A 23 -16.70 -7.09 7.24
N ILE A 24 -17.23 -6.63 8.38
CA ILE A 24 -18.38 -5.72 8.41
C ILE A 24 -18.05 -4.42 7.68
N ALA A 25 -16.87 -3.84 7.91
CA ALA A 25 -16.44 -2.61 7.23
C ALA A 25 -16.33 -2.79 5.71
N SER A 26 -15.71 -3.88 5.24
CA SER A 26 -15.60 -4.21 3.82
C SER A 26 -16.97 -4.45 3.18
N MET A 27 -17.85 -5.22 3.82
CA MET A 27 -19.20 -5.48 3.32
C MET A 27 -20.06 -4.21 3.32
N SER A 28 -19.90 -3.33 4.30
CA SER A 28 -20.59 -2.04 4.35
C SER A 28 -20.15 -1.14 3.21
N PHE A 29 -18.85 -1.09 2.90
CA PHE A 29 -18.34 -0.37 1.74
C PHE A 29 -18.93 -0.90 0.44
N LEU A 30 -18.91 -2.23 0.23
CA LEU A 30 -19.47 -2.85 -0.97
C LEU A 30 -20.99 -2.62 -1.08
N LEU A 31 -21.71 -2.63 0.02
CA LEU A 31 -23.14 -2.30 0.05
C LEU A 31 -23.38 -0.84 -0.35
N VAL A 32 -22.62 0.10 0.20
CA VAL A 32 -22.70 1.52 -0.16
C VAL A 32 -22.34 1.71 -1.64
N TYR A 33 -21.28 1.07 -2.12
CA TYR A 33 -20.90 1.04 -3.53
C TYR A 33 -22.07 0.60 -4.42
N THR A 34 -22.72 -0.52 -4.08
CA THR A 34 -23.86 -1.05 -4.82
C THR A 34 -25.06 -0.10 -4.77
N ILE A 35 -25.39 0.46 -3.61
CA ILE A 35 -26.51 1.41 -3.48
C ILE A 35 -26.27 2.65 -4.34
N ILE A 36 -25.09 3.25 -4.26
CA ILE A 36 -24.73 4.43 -5.06
C ILE A 36 -24.76 4.08 -6.56
N GLY A 37 -24.26 2.90 -6.95
CA GLY A 37 -24.30 2.40 -8.33
C GLY A 37 -25.71 2.17 -8.86
N LEU A 38 -26.60 1.57 -8.06
CA LEU A 38 -28.00 1.36 -8.44
C LEU A 38 -28.81 2.65 -8.54
N LEU A 39 -28.41 3.68 -7.79
CA LEU A 39 -29.03 5.01 -7.82
C LEU A 39 -28.44 5.91 -8.92
N ASP A 40 -27.45 5.44 -9.68
CA ASP A 40 -26.66 6.24 -10.63
C ASP A 40 -26.14 7.55 -9.98
N ALA A 41 -25.81 7.46 -8.69
CA ALA A 41 -25.49 8.59 -7.83
C ALA A 41 -23.98 8.75 -7.59
N TRP A 42 -23.16 7.99 -8.31
CA TRP A 42 -21.72 8.20 -8.30
C TRP A 42 -21.45 9.63 -8.77
N PRO A 43 -20.68 10.44 -8.02
CA PRO A 43 -20.50 11.85 -8.32
C PRO A 43 -20.16 12.06 -9.80
N SER A 44 -21.10 12.66 -10.52
CA SER A 44 -21.08 12.88 -11.97
C SER A 44 -20.08 14.00 -12.29
N GLY A 45 -18.81 13.68 -12.21
CA GLY A 45 -17.71 14.55 -12.58
C GLY A 45 -16.76 13.76 -13.45
N VAL A 46 -17.14 13.56 -14.71
CA VAL A 46 -16.29 13.01 -15.78
C VAL A 46 -15.91 11.53 -15.56
N THR A 47 -16.42 10.63 -16.41
CA THR A 47 -15.74 9.34 -16.65
C THR A 47 -14.29 9.67 -16.99
N TYR A 48 -13.35 9.26 -16.15
CA TYR A 48 -11.93 9.61 -16.32
C TYR A 48 -11.52 9.36 -17.78
N GLU A 49 -11.33 10.45 -18.54
CA GLU A 49 -11.26 10.40 -20.01
C GLU A 49 -10.11 9.49 -20.47
N GLU A 50 -10.36 8.83 -21.59
CA GLU A 50 -9.46 7.92 -22.30
C GLU A 50 -8.09 8.55 -22.54
N GLY A 51 -7.03 7.79 -22.24
CA GLY A 51 -5.64 8.23 -22.31
C GLY A 51 -4.71 7.31 -21.51
N VAL A 52 -3.78 7.90 -20.75
CA VAL A 52 -2.69 7.23 -19.99
C VAL A 52 -3.15 6.11 -19.03
N TYR A 53 -4.44 6.07 -18.69
CA TYR A 53 -5.12 5.13 -17.79
C TYR A 53 -6.26 4.34 -18.45
N GLY A 54 -6.26 4.23 -19.78
CA GLY A 54 -7.09 3.24 -20.47
C GLY A 54 -6.53 1.86 -20.20
N TRP A 55 -7.20 1.08 -19.36
CA TRP A 55 -6.89 -0.34 -19.19
C TRP A 55 -7.43 -1.15 -20.37
N CYS A 56 -6.82 -2.29 -20.61
CA CYS A 56 -7.16 -3.13 -21.75
C CYS A 56 -8.60 -3.67 -21.71
N GLU A 57 -9.12 -3.94 -20.52
CA GLU A 57 -10.38 -4.67 -20.35
C GLU A 57 -11.58 -3.97 -21.00
N SER A 58 -12.40 -4.75 -21.72
CA SER A 58 -13.63 -4.22 -22.33
C SER A 58 -14.68 -3.88 -21.28
N PHE A 59 -15.47 -2.84 -21.56
CA PHE A 59 -16.46 -2.37 -20.60
C PHE A 59 -17.74 -3.20 -20.62
N SER A 60 -18.22 -3.50 -19.42
CA SER A 60 -19.52 -4.13 -19.20
C SER A 60 -20.54 -3.08 -18.73
N SER A 61 -21.80 -3.25 -19.13
CA SER A 61 -22.89 -2.41 -18.63
C SER A 61 -23.30 -2.84 -17.23
N GLY A 62 -23.54 -1.89 -16.32
CA GLY A 62 -24.11 -2.16 -15.00
C GLY A 62 -23.21 -1.68 -13.87
N LEU A 63 -23.20 -2.42 -12.76
CA LEU A 63 -22.54 -2.02 -11.51
C LEU A 63 -21.01 -2.10 -11.55
N ILE A 64 -20.42 -2.82 -12.51
CA ILE A 64 -18.97 -3.02 -12.61
C ILE A 64 -18.58 -2.80 -14.07
N LEU A 65 -17.81 -1.74 -14.34
CA LEU A 65 -17.38 -1.41 -15.70
C LEU A 65 -16.28 -2.35 -16.20
N GLU A 66 -15.27 -2.66 -15.39
CA GLU A 66 -14.15 -3.57 -15.73
C GLU A 66 -14.19 -4.83 -14.85
N PRO A 67 -14.92 -5.90 -15.24
CA PRO A 67 -15.19 -7.05 -14.37
C PRO A 67 -13.96 -7.69 -13.71
N VAL A 68 -12.94 -8.04 -14.48
CA VAL A 68 -11.73 -8.72 -14.00
C VAL A 68 -10.88 -7.77 -13.17
N ASN A 69 -10.63 -6.55 -13.65
CA ASN A 69 -9.83 -5.56 -12.92
C ASN A 69 -10.50 -5.14 -11.60
N THR A 70 -11.84 -5.02 -11.57
CA THR A 70 -12.58 -4.78 -10.33
C THR A 70 -12.53 -5.97 -9.38
N LEU A 71 -12.82 -7.20 -9.85
CA LEU A 71 -12.94 -8.36 -8.97
C LEU A 71 -11.59 -8.85 -8.42
N THR A 72 -10.51 -8.72 -9.18
CA THR A 72 -9.16 -9.11 -8.73
C THR A 72 -8.68 -8.29 -7.53
N ASN A 73 -9.21 -7.08 -7.33
CA ASN A 73 -8.93 -6.27 -6.16
C ASN A 73 -9.49 -6.82 -4.83
N LEU A 74 -10.45 -7.75 -4.89
CA LEU A 74 -10.89 -8.49 -3.70
C LEU A 74 -9.78 -9.35 -3.09
N ALA A 75 -8.70 -9.67 -3.85
CA ALA A 75 -7.54 -10.35 -3.31
C ALA A 75 -6.87 -9.57 -2.16
N PHE A 76 -6.78 -8.23 -2.27
CA PHE A 76 -6.28 -7.40 -1.17
C PHE A 76 -7.20 -7.45 0.05
N VAL A 77 -8.52 -7.41 -0.16
CA VAL A 77 -9.50 -7.51 0.92
C VAL A 77 -9.35 -8.85 1.65
N VAL A 78 -9.23 -9.95 0.90
CA VAL A 78 -8.99 -11.28 1.47
C VAL A 78 -7.68 -11.32 2.25
N VAL A 79 -6.58 -10.76 1.72
CA VAL A 79 -5.30 -10.69 2.42
C VAL A 79 -5.41 -9.90 3.72
N GLY A 80 -6.03 -8.73 3.70
CA GLY A 80 -6.21 -7.91 4.90
C GLY A 80 -7.08 -8.60 5.95
N LEU A 81 -8.18 -9.25 5.54
CA LEU A 81 -9.02 -10.05 6.45
C LEU A 81 -8.23 -11.24 7.03
N ALA A 82 -7.44 -11.94 6.21
CA ALA A 82 -6.59 -13.04 6.68
C ALA A 82 -5.54 -12.56 7.70
N ILE A 83 -4.99 -11.36 7.54
CA ILE A 83 -4.10 -10.74 8.52
C ILE A 83 -4.83 -10.47 9.84
N LEU A 84 -6.05 -9.93 9.79
CA LEU A 84 -6.86 -9.66 10.98
C LEU A 84 -7.23 -10.96 11.72
N ASP A 85 -7.65 -11.99 10.99
CA ASP A 85 -7.96 -13.32 11.54
C ASP A 85 -6.75 -13.94 12.22
N ARG A 86 -5.61 -13.94 11.54
CA ARG A 86 -4.35 -14.42 12.12
C ARG A 86 -3.95 -13.62 13.35
N THR A 87 -4.20 -12.32 13.35
CA THR A 87 -3.92 -11.44 14.49
C THR A 87 -4.83 -11.73 15.69
N ASP A 88 -6.07 -12.15 15.46
CA ASP A 88 -6.97 -12.58 16.53
C ASP A 88 -6.62 -13.97 17.08
N GLN A 89 -6.12 -14.87 16.24
CA GLN A 89 -5.79 -16.25 16.62
C GLN A 89 -4.37 -16.43 17.19
N GLN A 90 -3.43 -15.55 16.83
CA GLN A 90 -2.04 -15.67 17.29
C GLN A 90 -1.94 -15.48 18.80
N LYS A 91 -1.02 -16.22 19.44
CA LYS A 91 -0.62 -15.93 20.82
C LYS A 91 0.23 -14.66 20.84
N ASN A 92 -0.12 -13.72 21.71
CA ASN A 92 0.64 -12.50 21.87
C ASN A 92 2.05 -12.81 22.41
N SER A 93 3.05 -12.11 21.88
CA SER A 93 4.44 -12.16 22.34
C SER A 93 5.10 -10.80 22.16
N ASP A 94 6.08 -10.47 23.01
CA ASP A 94 6.78 -9.18 22.96
C ASP A 94 7.93 -9.11 21.94
N LEU A 95 7.90 -9.97 20.91
CA LEU A 95 8.98 -10.07 19.91
C LEU A 95 9.07 -8.85 18.98
N ASN A 96 7.93 -8.27 18.59
CA ASN A 96 7.83 -7.10 17.71
C ASN A 96 6.42 -6.47 17.76
N GLY A 97 6.22 -5.34 17.07
CA GLY A 97 4.93 -4.63 17.03
C GLY A 97 3.76 -5.43 16.45
N PHE A 98 4.03 -6.39 15.55
CA PHE A 98 3.01 -7.25 14.93
C PHE A 98 2.56 -8.42 15.83
N THR A 99 3.43 -8.88 16.74
CA THR A 99 3.18 -10.04 17.59
C THR A 99 2.68 -9.67 18.99
N LYS A 100 2.78 -8.40 19.40
CA LYS A 100 2.27 -7.90 20.69
C LYS A 100 0.75 -7.95 20.85
N GLY A 101 0.00 -8.26 19.79
CA GLY A 101 -1.46 -8.13 19.78
C GLY A 101 -1.92 -6.67 19.79
N GLY A 102 -1.05 -5.72 19.43
CA GLY A 102 -1.36 -4.30 19.38
C GLY A 102 -2.17 -3.88 18.16
N VAL A 103 -2.22 -2.57 17.92
CA VAL A 103 -2.94 -1.92 16.82
C VAL A 103 -2.17 -1.92 15.49
N ILE A 104 -0.84 -2.11 15.52
CA ILE A 104 0.03 -2.16 14.34
C ILE A 104 -0.47 -3.12 13.24
N PRO A 105 -0.75 -4.41 13.51
CA PRO A 105 -1.27 -5.32 12.48
C PRO A 105 -2.66 -4.91 11.98
N VAL A 106 -3.46 -4.21 12.80
CA VAL A 106 -4.78 -3.69 12.39
C VAL A 106 -4.61 -2.54 11.41
N VAL A 107 -3.70 -1.60 11.66
CA VAL A 107 -3.41 -0.50 10.73
C VAL A 107 -2.88 -1.04 9.41
N TYR A 108 -1.96 -2.00 9.45
CA TYR A 108 -1.44 -2.66 8.26
C TYR A 108 -2.56 -3.30 7.44
N ALA A 109 -3.36 -4.16 8.06
CA ALA A 109 -4.47 -4.85 7.39
C ALA A 109 -5.52 -3.88 6.85
N SER A 110 -5.83 -2.82 7.59
CA SER A 110 -6.77 -1.78 7.16
C SER A 110 -6.25 -1.05 5.91
N ALA A 111 -4.95 -0.75 5.85
CA ALA A 111 -4.34 -0.15 4.67
C ALA A 111 -4.37 -1.09 3.46
N VAL A 112 -4.14 -2.40 3.65
CA VAL A 112 -4.28 -3.40 2.58
C VAL A 112 -5.73 -3.50 2.08
N ILE A 113 -6.70 -3.53 2.99
CA ILE A 113 -8.13 -3.51 2.63
C ILE A 113 -8.48 -2.23 1.87
N ALA A 114 -7.93 -1.08 2.29
CA ALA A 114 -8.16 0.20 1.62
C ALA A 114 -7.65 0.22 0.18
N ILE A 115 -6.49 -0.39 -0.12
CA ILE A 115 -6.03 -0.60 -1.51
C ILE A 115 -7.12 -1.35 -2.30
N GLY A 116 -7.55 -2.50 -1.79
CA GLY A 116 -8.52 -3.34 -2.49
C GLY A 116 -9.87 -2.65 -2.74
N LEU A 117 -10.45 -2.01 -1.73
CA LEU A 117 -11.74 -1.34 -1.86
C LEU A 117 -11.66 -0.07 -2.73
N GLY A 118 -10.58 0.69 -2.62
CA GLY A 118 -10.37 1.89 -3.44
C GLY A 118 -10.19 1.53 -4.92
N SER A 119 -9.34 0.55 -5.20
CA SER A 119 -9.08 0.09 -6.57
C SER A 119 -10.30 -0.62 -7.18
N PHE A 120 -11.04 -1.40 -6.38
CA PHE A 120 -12.35 -1.94 -6.77
C PHE A 120 -13.29 -0.82 -7.22
N ALA A 121 -13.39 0.27 -6.45
CA ALA A 121 -14.24 1.39 -6.79
C ALA A 121 -13.78 2.13 -8.05
N MET A 122 -12.46 2.27 -8.25
CA MET A 122 -11.89 2.90 -9.45
C MET A 122 -12.23 2.12 -10.72
N HIS A 123 -11.90 0.83 -10.79
CA HIS A 123 -12.21 -0.01 -11.96
C HIS A 123 -13.71 -0.24 -12.14
N GLY A 124 -14.44 -0.27 -11.02
CA GLY A 124 -15.88 -0.51 -11.05
C GLY A 124 -16.69 0.66 -11.60
N THR A 125 -16.19 1.90 -11.45
CA THR A 125 -16.96 3.12 -11.75
C THR A 125 -16.26 4.09 -12.71
N ARG A 126 -14.93 4.06 -12.77
CA ARG A 126 -14.05 5.02 -13.47
C ARG A 126 -14.35 6.48 -13.16
N THR A 127 -14.73 6.75 -11.92
CA THR A 127 -15.00 8.10 -11.41
C THR A 127 -13.76 8.75 -10.82
N TYR A 128 -13.75 10.08 -10.76
CA TYR A 128 -12.72 10.82 -10.06
C TYR A 128 -12.61 10.39 -8.58
N LEU A 129 -13.74 10.17 -7.89
CA LEU A 129 -13.75 9.66 -6.52
C LEU A 129 -13.14 8.25 -6.43
N GLY A 130 -13.45 7.35 -7.37
CA GLY A 130 -12.83 6.04 -7.45
C GLY A 130 -11.31 6.14 -7.58
N SER A 131 -10.82 6.98 -8.51
CA SER A 131 -9.37 7.23 -8.68
C SER A 131 -8.71 7.81 -7.42
N PHE A 132 -9.39 8.74 -6.74
CA PHE A 132 -8.93 9.27 -5.46
C PHE A 132 -8.80 8.18 -4.38
N LEU A 133 -9.78 7.26 -4.30
CA LEU A 133 -9.74 6.16 -3.35
C LEU A 133 -8.64 5.14 -3.67
N ASP A 134 -8.42 4.83 -4.95
CA ASP A 134 -7.37 3.93 -5.42
C ASP A 134 -5.96 4.46 -5.08
N TRP A 135 -5.64 5.67 -5.54
CA TRP A 135 -4.37 6.33 -5.20
C TRP A 135 -4.21 6.56 -3.71
N GLY A 136 -5.28 6.99 -3.04
CA GLY A 136 -5.31 7.16 -1.59
C GLY A 136 -4.97 5.88 -0.84
N GLY A 137 -5.56 4.75 -1.24
CA GLY A 137 -5.26 3.43 -0.67
C GLY A 137 -3.80 3.03 -0.84
N MET A 138 -3.24 3.20 -2.03
CA MET A 138 -1.83 2.92 -2.30
C MET A 138 -0.88 3.78 -1.46
N LEU A 139 -1.16 5.09 -1.35
CA LEU A 139 -0.35 6.03 -0.57
C LEU A 139 -0.43 5.75 0.93
N ILE A 140 -1.63 5.50 1.46
CA ILE A 140 -1.82 5.08 2.86
C ILE A 140 -1.00 3.82 3.13
N PHE A 141 -1.08 2.82 2.26
CA PHE A 141 -0.33 1.59 2.45
C PHE A 141 1.18 1.81 2.45
N ILE A 142 1.75 2.51 1.47
CA ILE A 142 3.21 2.64 1.38
C ILE A 142 3.81 3.54 2.47
N LEU A 143 3.02 4.45 3.05
CA LEU A 143 3.42 5.19 4.25
C LEU A 143 3.61 4.26 5.45
N PHE A 144 2.87 3.15 5.55
CA PHE A 144 2.98 2.24 6.68
C PHE A 144 4.42 1.71 6.85
N PRO A 145 5.04 1.00 5.87
CA PRO A 145 6.34 0.40 6.09
C PRO A 145 7.43 1.46 6.29
N VAL A 146 7.33 2.62 5.63
CA VAL A 146 8.25 3.76 5.85
C VAL A 146 8.19 4.22 7.30
N LEU A 147 6.99 4.52 7.81
CA LEU A 147 6.81 5.02 9.17
C LEU A 147 7.07 3.93 10.23
N TYR A 148 6.79 2.67 9.90
CA TYR A 148 7.07 1.55 10.79
C TYR A 148 8.57 1.37 11.00
N ARG A 149 9.37 1.50 9.93
CA ARG A 149 10.84 1.53 10.04
C ARG A 149 11.34 2.79 10.72
N LEU A 150 10.83 3.96 10.35
CA LEU A 150 11.21 5.22 10.98
C LEU A 150 10.97 5.19 12.50
N ARG A 151 9.85 4.59 12.94
CA ARG A 151 9.54 4.32 14.35
C ARG A 151 10.67 3.56 15.04
N GLU A 152 11.25 2.55 14.41
CA GLU A 152 12.33 1.74 15.00
C GLU A 152 13.66 2.49 15.05
N TYR A 153 13.95 3.33 14.04
CA TYR A 153 15.15 4.18 14.02
C TYR A 153 15.11 5.30 15.07
N ILE A 154 13.95 5.92 15.27
CA ILE A 154 13.78 7.05 16.20
C ILE A 154 13.35 6.60 17.60
N GLY A 155 12.83 5.37 17.75
CA GLY A 155 12.31 4.86 19.02
C GLY A 155 10.90 5.36 19.35
N TRP A 156 10.04 5.57 18.34
CA TRP A 156 8.65 5.97 18.59
C TRP A 156 7.84 4.84 19.25
N SER A 157 6.90 5.24 20.13
CA SER A 157 5.88 4.33 20.63
C SER A 157 4.87 3.97 19.54
N ASP A 158 4.11 2.89 19.75
CA ASP A 158 3.03 2.48 18.83
C ASP A 158 1.98 3.59 18.66
N GLU A 159 1.69 4.35 19.72
CA GLU A 159 0.77 5.49 19.68
C GLU A 159 1.29 6.62 18.78
N ILE A 160 2.56 7.01 18.93
CA ILE A 160 3.18 8.05 18.10
C ILE A 160 3.20 7.62 16.64
N PHE A 161 3.52 6.35 16.37
CA PHE A 161 3.47 5.78 15.03
C PHE A 161 2.06 5.87 14.43
N VAL A 162 1.03 5.38 15.13
CA VAL A 162 -0.36 5.41 14.64
C VAL A 162 -0.82 6.85 14.39
N ARG A 163 -0.56 7.76 15.34
CA ARG A 163 -0.91 9.17 15.20
C ARG A 163 -0.27 9.77 13.96
N ASN A 164 1.04 9.58 13.78
CA ASN A 164 1.77 10.14 12.64
C ASN A 164 1.31 9.52 11.32
N HIS A 165 1.02 8.21 11.29
CA HIS A 165 0.47 7.54 10.12
C HIS A 165 -0.90 8.11 9.71
N ILE A 166 -1.79 8.34 10.68
CA ILE A 166 -3.10 8.96 10.44
C ILE A 166 -2.94 10.40 9.95
N LEU A 167 -2.13 11.22 10.63
CA LEU A 167 -1.93 12.63 10.27
C LEU A 167 -1.35 12.78 8.86
N LEU A 168 -0.33 11.99 8.52
CA LEU A 168 0.28 12.03 7.18
C LEU A 168 -0.66 11.48 6.12
N SER A 169 -1.44 10.45 6.43
CA SER A 169 -2.48 9.94 5.52
C SER A 169 -3.52 11.01 5.23
N ILE A 170 -4.05 11.70 6.26
CA ILE A 170 -5.01 12.79 6.09
C ILE A 170 -4.38 13.94 5.29
N MET A 171 -3.14 14.30 5.57
CA MET A 171 -2.43 15.36 4.85
C MET A 171 -2.31 15.02 3.35
N ILE A 172 -1.88 13.81 3.02
CA ILE A 172 -1.72 13.36 1.63
C ILE A 172 -3.08 13.27 0.93
N LEU A 173 -4.10 12.71 1.58
CA LEU A 173 -5.46 12.69 1.04
C LEU A 173 -6.02 14.10 0.83
N ALA A 174 -5.74 15.04 1.73
CA ALA A 174 -6.17 16.43 1.56
C ALA A 174 -5.48 17.07 0.36
N ILE A 175 -4.17 16.88 0.18
CA ILE A 175 -3.43 17.37 -0.98
C ILE A 175 -4.02 16.79 -2.27
N GLU A 176 -4.27 15.47 -2.29
CA GLU A 176 -4.88 14.79 -3.44
C GLU A 176 -6.28 15.29 -3.76
N PHE A 177 -7.10 15.53 -2.74
CA PHE A 177 -8.45 16.07 -2.90
C PHE A 177 -8.41 17.49 -3.49
N TYR A 178 -7.61 18.39 -2.90
CA TYR A 178 -7.53 19.78 -3.35
C TYR A 178 -6.92 19.90 -4.74
N ARG A 179 -5.92 19.06 -5.07
CA ARG A 179 -5.32 19.00 -6.41
C ARG A 179 -6.37 18.82 -7.50
N ASN A 180 -7.40 18.05 -7.23
CA ASN A 180 -8.40 17.71 -8.23
C ASN A 180 -9.74 18.44 -8.05
N SER A 181 -9.85 19.28 -7.01
CA SER A 181 -10.99 20.19 -6.86
C SER A 181 -10.80 21.44 -7.71
N ASP A 182 -11.87 21.94 -8.32
CA ASP A 182 -11.91 23.30 -8.88
C ASP A 182 -12.21 24.26 -7.72
N ASP A 183 -11.15 24.66 -7.01
CA ASP A 183 -11.28 25.49 -5.82
C ASP A 183 -11.31 26.99 -6.15
N ILE A 184 -12.06 27.75 -5.34
CA ILE A 184 -12.27 29.19 -5.55
C ILE A 184 -10.98 30.00 -5.39
N ILE A 185 -9.99 29.46 -4.66
CA ILE A 185 -8.76 30.15 -4.26
C ILE A 185 -7.60 29.84 -5.23
N GLY A 186 -7.79 28.94 -6.20
CA GLY A 186 -6.77 28.55 -7.19
C GLY A 186 -5.63 27.68 -6.62
N ILE A 187 -5.80 27.13 -5.42
CA ILE A 187 -4.85 26.20 -4.79
C ILE A 187 -4.79 24.90 -5.59
N GLY A 188 -5.94 24.39 -6.03
CA GLY A 188 -6.07 23.21 -6.86
C GLY A 188 -5.39 23.39 -8.21
N GLU A 189 -5.58 24.53 -8.89
CA GLU A 189 -4.86 24.84 -10.13
C GLU A 189 -3.34 24.87 -9.91
N GLY A 190 -2.88 25.50 -8.82
CA GLY A 190 -1.48 25.49 -8.42
C GLY A 190 -0.94 24.08 -8.16
N LEU A 191 -1.71 23.23 -7.48
CA LEU A 191 -1.35 21.83 -7.19
C LEU A 191 -1.38 20.93 -8.44
N ARG A 192 -2.26 21.18 -9.42
CA ARG A 192 -2.26 20.46 -10.72
C ARG A 192 -0.97 20.69 -11.49
N ARG A 193 -0.35 21.87 -11.35
CA ARG A 193 0.99 22.17 -11.93
C ARG A 193 2.10 21.32 -11.30
N PHE A 194 1.88 20.82 -10.08
CA PHE A 194 2.70 19.78 -9.44
C PHE A 194 2.15 18.38 -9.70
N GLY A 195 1.70 18.10 -10.93
CA GLY A 195 1.10 16.82 -11.32
C GLY A 195 1.97 15.58 -11.04
N PHE A 196 3.28 15.77 -10.87
CA PHE A 196 4.23 14.73 -10.49
C PHE A 196 4.20 14.35 -9.00
N PHE A 197 3.51 15.11 -8.14
CA PHE A 197 3.58 14.95 -6.68
C PHE A 197 3.20 13.55 -6.22
N THR A 198 2.09 12.99 -6.72
CA THR A 198 1.62 11.64 -6.36
C THR A 198 2.65 10.58 -6.72
N ASP A 199 3.14 10.61 -7.96
CA ASP A 199 4.13 9.67 -8.47
C ASP A 199 5.45 9.79 -7.70
N PHE A 200 5.85 11.02 -7.39
CA PHE A 200 7.05 11.31 -6.61
C PHE A 200 6.91 10.79 -5.18
N VAL A 201 5.83 11.12 -4.46
CA VAL A 201 5.61 10.65 -3.08
C VAL A 201 5.53 9.13 -3.03
N TRP A 202 4.84 8.51 -3.99
CA TRP A 202 4.74 7.07 -4.08
C TRP A 202 6.11 6.40 -4.29
N ALA A 203 6.88 6.86 -5.27
CA ALA A 203 8.22 6.34 -5.55
C ALA A 203 9.20 6.62 -4.40
N GLU A 204 9.11 7.82 -3.80
CA GLU A 204 9.94 8.23 -2.67
C GLU A 204 9.70 7.33 -1.46
N CYS A 205 8.44 7.01 -1.14
CA CYS A 205 8.13 6.13 -0.02
C CYS A 205 8.66 4.70 -0.25
N ILE A 206 8.56 4.15 -1.46
CA ILE A 206 9.14 2.85 -1.80
C ILE A 206 10.66 2.90 -1.61
N GLY A 207 11.31 3.94 -2.14
CA GLY A 207 12.77 4.08 -2.05
C GLY A 207 13.27 4.28 -0.62
N LEU A 208 12.58 5.11 0.17
CA LEU A 208 12.87 5.31 1.60
C LEU A 208 12.74 4.01 2.40
N TRP A 209 11.67 3.25 2.17
CA TRP A 209 11.52 1.95 2.84
C TRP A 209 12.69 1.03 2.48
N MET A 210 13.06 0.96 1.20
CA MET A 210 14.19 0.15 0.77
C MET A 210 15.53 0.62 1.38
N ILE A 211 15.76 1.93 1.50
CA ILE A 211 16.94 2.49 2.18
C ILE A 211 16.99 2.00 3.64
N PHE A 212 15.89 2.09 4.38
CA PHE A 212 15.83 1.58 5.76
C PHE A 212 16.13 0.07 5.84
N GLU A 213 15.52 -0.72 4.95
CA GLU A 213 15.70 -2.17 4.92
C GLU A 213 17.15 -2.58 4.61
N LEU A 214 17.75 -1.95 3.60
CA LEU A 214 19.13 -2.20 3.21
C LEU A 214 20.09 -1.75 4.30
N ARG A 215 19.83 -0.61 4.97
CA ARG A 215 20.69 -0.12 6.05
C ARG A 215 20.78 -1.12 7.21
N ILE A 216 19.68 -1.77 7.57
CA ILE A 216 19.66 -2.84 8.60
C ILE A 216 20.49 -4.05 8.13
N TYR A 217 20.39 -4.42 6.85
CA TYR A 217 21.14 -5.54 6.29
C TYR A 217 22.65 -5.26 6.23
N LEU A 218 23.04 -4.08 5.73
CA LEU A 218 24.43 -3.68 5.54
C LEU A 218 25.18 -3.52 6.87
N GLU A 219 24.49 -3.33 7.99
CA GLU A 219 25.13 -3.28 9.32
C GLU A 219 25.95 -4.54 9.63
N ARG A 220 25.56 -5.70 9.08
CA ARG A 220 26.25 -6.98 9.32
C ARG A 220 27.38 -7.26 8.34
N THR A 221 27.71 -6.30 7.48
CA THR A 221 28.72 -6.44 6.43
C THR A 221 29.95 -5.60 6.75
N SER A 222 31.07 -5.92 6.09
CA SER A 222 32.33 -5.19 6.25
C SER A 222 32.42 -3.92 5.39
N TYR A 223 31.36 -3.51 4.70
CA TYR A 223 31.37 -2.34 3.82
C TYR A 223 31.66 -1.05 4.59
N GLY A 224 32.50 -0.19 4.01
CA GLY A 224 32.79 1.15 4.51
C GLY A 224 31.64 2.14 4.26
N SER A 225 31.71 3.31 4.88
CA SER A 225 30.64 4.33 4.81
C SER A 225 30.28 4.73 3.37
N GLY A 226 31.28 4.99 2.52
CA GLY A 226 31.03 5.36 1.11
C GLY A 226 30.37 4.24 0.29
N GLU A 227 30.77 3.00 0.50
CA GLU A 227 30.18 1.83 -0.18
C GLU A 227 28.71 1.63 0.26
N ARG A 228 28.42 1.82 1.55
CA ARG A 228 27.05 1.76 2.07
C ARG A 228 26.17 2.81 1.42
N VAL A 229 26.60 4.08 1.42
CA VAL A 229 25.82 5.18 0.80
C VAL A 229 25.58 4.90 -0.69
N PHE A 230 26.59 4.38 -1.41
CA PHE A 230 26.43 3.99 -2.80
C PHE A 230 25.36 2.91 -2.98
N ILE A 231 25.41 1.81 -2.21
CA ILE A 231 24.42 0.72 -2.29
C ILE A 231 23.02 1.21 -1.93
N LEU A 232 22.90 1.98 -0.84
CA LEU A 232 21.64 2.55 -0.36
C LEU A 232 20.99 3.47 -1.40
N SER A 233 21.79 4.23 -2.15
CA SER A 233 21.27 5.13 -3.19
C SER A 233 21.00 4.39 -4.49
N ALA A 234 21.88 3.47 -4.89
CA ALA A 234 21.81 2.79 -6.18
C ALA A 234 20.60 1.87 -6.29
N ALA A 235 20.21 1.19 -5.21
CA ALA A 235 19.05 0.30 -5.21
C ALA A 235 17.73 1.02 -5.57
N PRO A 236 17.30 2.10 -4.87
CA PRO A 236 16.05 2.79 -5.19
C PRO A 236 16.12 3.56 -6.51
N ILE A 237 17.30 4.07 -6.89
CA ILE A 237 17.51 4.66 -8.22
C ILE A 237 17.32 3.61 -9.31
N THR A 238 17.89 2.41 -9.15
CA THR A 238 17.74 1.33 -10.14
C THR A 238 16.28 0.91 -10.28
N LEU A 239 15.56 0.76 -9.16
CA LEU A 239 14.14 0.45 -9.20
C LEU A 239 13.35 1.56 -9.92
N ALA A 240 13.58 2.82 -9.56
CA ALA A 240 12.95 3.96 -10.22
C ALA A 240 13.25 3.97 -11.74
N LEU A 241 14.49 3.74 -12.16
CA LEU A 241 14.83 3.67 -13.59
C LEU A 241 14.10 2.55 -14.35
N LEU A 242 13.81 1.43 -13.68
CA LEU A 242 13.12 0.29 -14.29
C LEU A 242 11.61 0.45 -14.33
N THR A 243 11.01 1.16 -13.37
CA THR A 243 9.55 1.17 -13.18
C THR A 243 8.91 2.54 -13.33
N PHE A 244 9.68 3.62 -13.36
CA PHE A 244 9.13 4.97 -13.34
C PHE A 244 8.77 5.45 -14.75
N SER A 245 7.49 5.66 -14.99
CA SER A 245 6.93 5.95 -16.32
C SER A 245 6.48 7.40 -16.50
N SER A 246 7.00 8.35 -15.71
CA SER A 246 6.61 9.77 -15.84
C SER A 246 7.31 10.43 -17.04
N SER A 247 6.59 11.28 -17.76
CA SER A 247 7.13 12.12 -18.83
C SER A 247 8.00 13.27 -18.33
N PHE A 248 8.07 13.48 -17.01
CA PHE A 248 8.79 14.61 -16.41
C PHE A 248 10.19 14.19 -15.95
N PRO A 249 11.26 14.51 -16.69
CA PRO A 249 12.62 14.06 -16.37
C PRO A 249 13.12 14.59 -15.02
N TRP A 250 12.61 15.74 -14.57
CA TRP A 250 12.98 16.32 -13.29
C TRP A 250 12.47 15.53 -12.09
N THR A 251 11.41 14.73 -12.23
CA THR A 251 10.96 13.87 -11.13
C THR A 251 12.01 12.81 -10.81
N LEU A 252 12.60 12.20 -11.84
CA LEU A 252 13.69 11.24 -11.67
C LEU A 252 14.94 11.92 -11.08
N VAL A 253 15.28 13.13 -11.53
CA VAL A 253 16.39 13.91 -10.95
C VAL A 253 16.13 14.19 -9.46
N ALA A 254 14.91 14.59 -9.10
CA ALA A 254 14.53 14.84 -7.72
C ALA A 254 14.60 13.57 -6.87
N LEU A 255 14.11 12.43 -7.37
CA LEU A 255 14.22 11.12 -6.71
C LEU A 255 15.68 10.72 -6.50
N CYS A 256 16.53 10.84 -7.53
CA CYS A 256 17.96 10.55 -7.40
C CYS A 256 18.63 11.42 -6.32
N ALA A 257 18.33 12.73 -6.31
CA ALA A 257 18.89 13.65 -5.33
C ALA A 257 18.43 13.31 -3.89
N THR A 258 17.13 13.06 -3.71
CA THR A 258 16.55 12.74 -2.40
C THR A 258 17.01 11.38 -1.88
N PHE A 259 17.08 10.34 -2.73
CA PHE A 259 17.63 9.05 -2.33
C PHE A 259 19.09 9.12 -1.90
N VAL A 260 19.93 9.93 -2.55
CA VAL A 260 21.31 10.17 -2.10
C VAL A 260 21.33 10.88 -0.75
N ILE A 261 20.53 11.94 -0.58
CA ILE A 261 20.43 12.68 0.68
C ILE A 261 19.99 11.74 1.81
N PHE A 262 18.91 11.00 1.64
CA PHE A 262 18.42 10.08 2.66
C PHE A 262 19.38 8.93 2.93
N SER A 263 20.08 8.42 1.90
CA SER A 263 21.13 7.40 2.09
C SER A 263 22.28 7.90 2.96
N ILE A 264 22.71 9.15 2.78
CA ILE A 264 23.71 9.78 3.66
C ILE A 264 23.14 9.88 5.08
N LEU A 265 21.96 10.47 5.24
CA LEU A 265 21.34 10.68 6.56
C LEU A 265 21.15 9.37 7.32
N VAL A 266 20.59 8.35 6.68
CA VAL A 266 20.30 7.05 7.29
C VAL A 266 21.57 6.24 7.55
N ASN A 267 22.63 6.42 6.75
CA ASN A 267 23.91 5.77 6.99
C ASN A 267 24.57 6.23 8.30
N GLU A 268 24.46 7.53 8.63
CA GLU A 268 24.99 8.11 9.87
C GLU A 268 24.20 7.70 11.12
N VAL A 269 22.97 7.21 10.97
CA VAL A 269 22.16 6.75 12.10
C VAL A 269 22.46 5.29 12.42
N THR A 270 22.59 4.98 13.71
CA THR A 270 22.73 3.60 14.19
C THR A 270 21.43 2.84 13.92
N PRO A 271 21.45 1.70 13.21
CA PRO A 271 20.24 1.00 12.84
C PRO A 271 19.64 0.30 14.07
N PRO A 272 18.33 0.05 14.07
CA PRO A 272 17.70 -0.71 15.14
C PRO A 272 18.24 -2.14 15.18
N SER A 273 18.36 -2.70 16.39
CA SER A 273 18.85 -4.07 16.61
C SER A 273 17.76 -5.10 16.31
N ILE A 274 17.57 -5.38 15.02
CA ILE A 274 16.55 -6.29 14.50
C ILE A 274 17.21 -7.59 14.03
N TYR A 275 16.73 -8.71 14.58
CA TYR A 275 17.08 -10.04 14.13
C TYR A 275 16.01 -10.60 13.20
N ARG A 276 16.45 -11.23 12.10
CA ARG A 276 15.59 -11.81 11.06
C ARG A 276 15.94 -13.29 10.94
N PRO A 277 15.10 -14.20 11.45
CA PRO A 277 15.31 -15.64 11.29
C PRO A 277 15.26 -16.09 9.82
N THR A 278 14.55 -15.34 8.97
CA THR A 278 14.43 -15.62 7.54
C THR A 278 14.23 -14.33 6.75
N GLN A 279 14.76 -14.30 5.53
CA GLN A 279 14.54 -13.21 4.56
C GLN A 279 13.60 -13.60 3.43
N LYS A 280 13.12 -14.85 3.41
CA LYS A 280 12.34 -15.39 2.28
C LYS A 280 11.10 -14.56 1.97
N TRP A 281 10.41 -14.07 3.00
CA TRP A 281 9.19 -13.29 2.84
C TRP A 281 9.47 -11.92 2.23
N PHE A 282 10.57 -11.27 2.62
CA PHE A 282 10.97 -10.00 2.01
C PHE A 282 11.33 -10.21 0.53
N VAL A 283 12.15 -11.22 0.23
CA VAL A 283 12.56 -11.53 -1.15
C VAL A 283 11.35 -11.86 -2.01
N MET A 284 10.46 -12.75 -1.57
CA MET A 284 9.26 -13.11 -2.34
C MET A 284 8.31 -11.92 -2.54
N GLY A 285 8.11 -11.09 -1.51
CA GLY A 285 7.26 -9.91 -1.62
C GLY A 285 7.83 -8.88 -2.61
N THR A 286 9.13 -8.57 -2.49
CA THR A 286 9.82 -7.62 -3.38
C THR A 286 9.89 -8.16 -4.80
N SER A 287 10.19 -9.44 -5.02
CA SER A 287 10.17 -10.06 -6.35
C SER A 287 8.77 -10.01 -6.96
N SER A 288 7.72 -10.34 -6.20
CA SER A 288 6.34 -10.27 -6.68
C SER A 288 5.97 -8.84 -7.09
N PHE A 289 6.32 -7.86 -6.27
CA PHE A 289 6.08 -6.45 -6.56
C PHE A 289 6.83 -5.97 -7.81
N ILE A 290 8.12 -6.30 -7.95
CA ILE A 290 8.93 -5.94 -9.14
C ILE A 290 8.34 -6.59 -10.39
N ILE A 291 7.99 -7.88 -10.35
CA ILE A 291 7.35 -8.56 -11.48
C ILE A 291 6.04 -7.85 -11.84
N GLY A 292 5.22 -7.51 -10.84
CA GLY A 292 4.03 -6.69 -11.02
C GLY A 292 4.34 -5.40 -11.78
N MET A 293 5.27 -4.59 -11.26
CA MET A 293 5.64 -3.31 -11.89
C MET A 293 6.14 -3.47 -13.33
N LEU A 294 6.84 -4.55 -13.64
CA LEU A 294 7.34 -4.83 -15.00
C LEU A 294 6.23 -5.22 -15.99
N ILE A 295 5.19 -5.94 -15.53
CA ILE A 295 4.06 -6.33 -16.40
C ILE A 295 2.97 -5.27 -16.49
N TRP A 296 2.91 -4.35 -15.53
CA TRP A 296 1.87 -3.32 -15.43
C TRP A 296 1.66 -2.51 -16.71
N PRO A 297 2.71 -2.06 -17.45
CA PRO A 297 2.54 -1.33 -18.71
C PRO A 297 1.81 -2.14 -19.79
N PHE A 298 1.92 -3.47 -19.76
CA PHE A 298 1.28 -4.35 -20.74
C PHE A 298 -0.23 -4.54 -20.49
N GLY A 299 -0.75 -4.07 -19.35
CA GLY A 299 -2.18 -4.09 -19.04
C GLY A 299 -2.97 -2.93 -19.65
N LYS A 300 -2.32 -2.00 -20.35
CA LYS A 300 -2.97 -0.82 -20.94
C LYS A 300 -3.60 -1.12 -22.30
N ALA A 301 -4.61 -0.33 -22.66
CA ALA A 301 -5.38 -0.46 -23.91
C ALA A 301 -4.54 -0.24 -25.18
N ASP A 302 -3.48 0.58 -25.09
CA ASP A 302 -2.54 0.84 -26.17
C ASP A 302 -1.41 -0.19 -26.28
N SER A 303 -1.38 -1.20 -25.41
CA SER A 303 -0.38 -2.26 -25.45
C SER A 303 -0.65 -3.26 -26.58
N GLU A 304 0.42 -3.71 -27.25
CA GLU A 304 0.36 -4.82 -28.21
C GLU A 304 -0.14 -6.15 -27.60
N PHE A 305 -0.05 -6.28 -26.27
CA PHE A 305 -0.53 -7.45 -25.53
C PHE A 305 -2.00 -7.36 -25.11
N CYS A 306 -2.70 -6.28 -25.47
CA CYS A 306 -4.07 -6.06 -25.05
C CYS A 306 -5.05 -6.97 -25.80
N VAL A 307 -5.78 -7.81 -25.02
CA VAL A 307 -6.94 -8.58 -25.47
C VAL A 307 -8.15 -8.20 -24.60
N PRO A 308 -9.01 -7.26 -25.04
CA PRO A 308 -10.02 -6.64 -24.19
C PRO A 308 -11.02 -7.61 -23.55
N ASP A 309 -11.51 -8.59 -24.32
CA ASP A 309 -12.54 -9.53 -23.86
C ASP A 309 -11.95 -10.77 -23.12
N SER A 310 -10.65 -10.76 -22.82
CA SER A 310 -9.99 -11.86 -22.12
C SER A 310 -10.37 -11.90 -20.64
N ILE A 311 -10.68 -13.08 -20.12
CA ILE A 311 -10.80 -13.29 -18.66
C ILE A 311 -9.45 -13.16 -17.94
N PHE A 312 -8.34 -13.27 -18.68
CA PHE A 312 -6.99 -13.08 -18.18
C PHE A 312 -6.52 -11.67 -18.57
N GLN A 313 -6.76 -10.71 -17.68
CA GLN A 313 -6.26 -9.35 -17.78
C GLN A 313 -4.89 -9.23 -17.10
N ILE A 314 -3.90 -8.69 -17.81
CA ILE A 314 -2.55 -8.47 -17.27
C ILE A 314 -2.60 -7.51 -16.08
N HIS A 315 -3.48 -6.51 -16.14
CA HIS A 315 -3.70 -5.60 -15.01
C HIS A 315 -4.33 -6.31 -13.80
N GLY A 316 -5.27 -7.22 -14.04
CA GLY A 316 -5.77 -8.15 -13.01
C GLY A 316 -4.65 -9.00 -12.38
N LEU A 317 -3.69 -9.51 -13.17
CA LEU A 317 -2.52 -10.23 -12.63
C LEU A 317 -1.64 -9.33 -11.75
N TRP A 318 -1.46 -8.05 -12.13
CA TRP A 318 -0.77 -7.07 -11.31
C TRP A 318 -1.42 -6.94 -9.92
N HIS A 319 -2.76 -6.84 -9.83
CA HIS A 319 -3.47 -6.84 -8.54
C HIS A 319 -3.12 -8.05 -7.68
N ILE A 320 -3.16 -9.26 -8.26
CA ILE A 320 -2.88 -10.50 -7.53
C ILE A 320 -1.43 -10.54 -7.03
N LEU A 321 -0.46 -10.15 -7.85
CA LEU A 321 0.95 -10.10 -7.47
C LEU A 321 1.21 -9.06 -6.36
N CYS A 322 0.57 -7.91 -6.43
CA CYS A 322 0.66 -6.88 -5.40
C CYS A 322 -0.02 -7.32 -4.09
N ALA A 323 -1.19 -7.95 -4.15
CA ALA A 323 -1.87 -8.50 -2.97
C ALA A 323 -1.00 -9.58 -2.30
N PHE A 324 -0.42 -10.49 -3.08
CA PHE A 324 0.54 -11.47 -2.58
C PHE A 324 1.79 -10.82 -1.95
N ALA A 325 2.29 -9.74 -2.55
CA ALA A 325 3.41 -8.99 -1.99
C ALA A 325 3.07 -8.41 -0.61
N THR A 326 1.89 -7.82 -0.43
CA THR A 326 1.45 -7.31 0.89
C THR A 326 1.37 -8.41 1.95
N TRP A 327 0.89 -9.61 1.58
CA TRP A 327 0.91 -10.75 2.50
C TRP A 327 2.34 -11.16 2.88
N CYS A 328 3.25 -11.21 1.91
CA CYS A 328 4.66 -11.51 2.15
C CYS A 328 5.32 -10.46 3.05
N PHE A 329 5.04 -9.17 2.84
CA PHE A 329 5.56 -8.10 3.69
C PHE A 329 5.03 -8.16 5.12
N TYR A 330 3.75 -8.51 5.31
CA TYR A 330 3.22 -8.82 6.64
C TYR A 330 4.01 -9.96 7.31
N LEU A 331 4.22 -11.08 6.62
CA LEU A 331 5.00 -12.21 7.15
C LEU A 331 6.46 -11.84 7.41
N HIS A 332 7.02 -10.93 6.61
CA HIS A 332 8.34 -10.36 6.85
C HIS A 332 8.39 -9.65 8.21
N PHE A 333 7.50 -8.68 8.47
CA PHE A 333 7.48 -7.94 9.74
C PHE A 333 7.15 -8.83 10.94
N VAL A 334 6.21 -9.76 10.81
CA VAL A 334 5.87 -10.73 11.88
C VAL A 334 7.08 -11.58 12.28
N SER A 335 7.94 -11.93 11.32
CA SER A 335 9.08 -12.82 11.57
C SER A 335 10.24 -12.16 12.32
N GLU A 336 10.26 -10.83 12.43
CA GLU A 336 11.35 -10.08 13.04
C GLU A 336 11.39 -10.25 14.56
N ARG A 337 12.57 -10.06 15.16
CA ARG A 337 12.74 -10.06 16.61
C ARG A 337 13.57 -8.85 17.01
N THR A 338 13.04 -8.03 17.91
CA THR A 338 13.81 -6.95 18.52
C THR A 338 14.74 -7.52 19.58
N ARG A 339 16.06 -7.28 19.46
CA ARG A 339 17.07 -7.81 20.38
C ARG A 339 16.91 -7.11 21.74
N GLY A 340 16.50 -7.87 22.76
CA GLY A 340 16.05 -7.39 24.08
C GLY A 340 14.81 -8.12 24.61
N SER A 341 14.07 -8.81 23.74
CA SER A 341 12.89 -9.62 24.09
C SER A 341 13.19 -11.04 24.58
N THR A 342 14.47 -11.40 24.76
CA THR A 342 14.94 -12.76 25.10
C THR A 342 15.87 -12.82 26.31
N GLU A 343 15.93 -11.78 27.15
CA GLU A 343 16.67 -11.84 28.44
C GLU A 343 15.78 -12.30 29.61
N SER A 344 14.58 -12.80 29.35
CA SER A 344 13.62 -13.25 30.37
C SER A 344 13.02 -14.64 30.09
N GLU A 345 13.83 -15.59 29.61
CA GLU A 345 13.50 -17.02 29.71
C GLU A 345 14.42 -17.72 30.71
#